data_AF-A0A243PA59-F1
#
_entry.id   AF-A0A243PA59-F1
#
_cell.length_a   1.000
_cell.length_b   1.000
_cell.length_c   1.000
_cell.angle_alpha   90.00
_cell.angle_beta   90.00
_cell.angle_gamma   90.00
#
_symmetry.space_group_name_H-M   'P 1'
#
loop_
_entity.id
_entity.type
_entity.pdbx_description
1 polymer ?
#
loop_
_entity_poly.entity_id
_entity_poly.type
_entity_poly.pdbx_seq_one_letter_code
_entity_poly.pdbx_strand_id
1 'polypeptide(L)'
;MRPGSLPEILDELFCIACQADAYEIHVETFDYEGRPTLSVYDNGSGIDSPRALLALDAFGWREEAAQSENADQVALSSLAGRHTIVRSGPDETEPGWSATIPPKAWSGDAPITFEPDAGLRGTNIMIEIPIGWRTGLEDAVAAAAADIPIRVYFHARWKNRA
;
A
#
# COMPACT_ATOMS: atom_id res chain seq x y z
N MET A 1 -10.00 6.79 -14.39
CA MET A 1 -9.88 6.42 -12.97
C MET A 1 -9.74 7.71 -12.16
N ARG A 2 -10.44 7.88 -11.04
CA ARG A 2 -10.33 9.07 -10.18
C ARG A 2 -9.35 8.76 -9.03
N PRO A 3 -8.42 9.67 -8.69
CA PRO A 3 -7.59 9.52 -7.49
C PRO A 3 -8.47 9.52 -6.23
N GLY A 4 -8.27 8.54 -5.34
CA GLY A 4 -8.96 8.46 -4.05
C GLY A 4 -8.62 9.64 -3.13
N SER A 5 -9.52 9.92 -2.18
CA SER A 5 -9.30 10.82 -1.05
C SER A 5 -8.41 10.16 0.01
N LEU A 6 -7.89 10.95 0.95
CA LEU A 6 -7.06 10.41 2.04
C LEU A 6 -7.78 9.33 2.87
N PRO A 7 -9.06 9.48 3.28
CA PRO A 7 -9.78 8.41 3.98
C PRO A 7 -9.91 7.13 3.16
N GLU A 8 -10.31 7.22 1.89
CA GLU A 8 -10.44 6.05 1.01
C GLU A 8 -9.11 5.30 0.86
N ILE A 9 -8.01 6.04 0.78
CA ILE A 9 -6.66 5.47 0.73
C ILE A 9 -6.32 4.76 2.05
N LEU A 10 -6.55 5.40 3.20
CA LEU A 10 -6.23 4.81 4.49
C LEU A 10 -7.06 3.55 4.75
N ASP A 11 -8.36 3.59 4.44
CA ASP A 11 -9.27 2.44 4.57
C ASP A 11 -8.80 1.27 3.69
N GLU A 12 -8.43 1.55 2.43
CA GLU A 12 -7.92 0.53 1.50
C GLU A 12 -6.61 -0.08 2.01
N LEU A 13 -5.64 0.74 2.43
CA LEU A 13 -4.34 0.26 2.93
C LEU A 13 -4.45 -0.49 4.26
N PHE A 14 -5.35 -0.08 5.15
CA PHE A 14 -5.56 -0.77 6.43
C PHE A 14 -6.31 -2.09 6.23
N CYS A 15 -7.23 -2.15 5.27
CA CYS A 15 -7.89 -3.40 4.89
C CYS A 15 -6.88 -4.43 4.38
N ILE A 16 -5.92 -4.03 3.54
CA ILE A 16 -4.84 -4.90 3.05
C ILE A 16 -4.02 -5.47 4.21
N ALA A 17 -3.64 -4.62 5.16
CA ALA A 17 -2.94 -5.07 6.36
C ALA A 17 -3.76 -6.06 7.20
N CYS A 18 -5.07 -5.83 7.35
CA CYS A 18 -5.98 -6.77 8.01
C CYS A 18 -6.07 -8.12 7.30
N GLN A 19 -6.14 -8.13 5.97
CA GLN A 19 -6.17 -9.36 5.17
C GLN A 19 -4.85 -10.14 5.26
N ALA A 20 -3.73 -9.45 5.46
CA ALA A 20 -2.41 -10.04 5.65
C ALA A 20 -2.13 -10.52 7.08
N ASP A 21 -3.15 -10.62 7.94
CA ASP A 21 -3.02 -11.01 9.36
C ASP A 21 -2.00 -10.15 10.14
N ALA A 22 -1.85 -8.87 9.76
CA ALA A 22 -0.96 -7.95 10.46
C ALA A 22 -1.46 -7.71 11.90
N TYR A 23 -0.53 -7.44 12.81
CA TYR A 23 -0.84 -7.07 14.18
C TYR A 23 -0.38 -5.65 14.54
N GLU A 24 0.43 -5.02 13.69
CA GLU A 24 0.77 -3.59 13.75
C GLU A 24 0.79 -2.96 12.37
N ILE A 25 0.32 -1.71 12.31
CA ILE A 25 0.47 -0.80 11.17
C ILE A 25 1.24 0.43 11.63
N HIS A 26 2.29 0.79 10.90
CA HIS A 26 3.06 2.01 11.09
C HIS A 26 2.80 2.96 9.94
N VAL A 27 2.27 4.14 10.28
CA VAL A 27 2.02 5.23 9.36
C VAL A 27 3.04 6.33 9.60
N GLU A 28 3.81 6.64 8.57
CA GLU A 28 4.86 7.64 8.61
C GLU A 28 4.72 8.62 7.44
N THR A 29 5.25 9.82 7.61
CA THR A 29 5.42 10.77 6.51
C THR A 29 6.85 11.26 6.43
N PHE A 30 7.35 11.38 5.21
CA PHE A 30 8.69 11.87 4.93
C PHE A 30 8.74 12.51 3.52
N ASP A 31 9.90 13.05 3.17
CA ASP A 31 10.19 13.43 1.80
C ASP A 31 11.00 12.31 1.14
N TYR A 32 10.52 11.80 0.01
CA TYR A 32 11.21 10.79 -0.78
C TYR A 32 11.48 11.35 -2.17
N GLU A 33 12.75 11.55 -2.51
CA GLU A 33 13.16 12.13 -3.80
C GLU A 33 12.47 13.46 -4.15
N GLY A 34 12.22 14.32 -3.15
CA GLY A 34 11.54 15.61 -3.33
C GLY A 34 10.02 15.52 -3.39
N ARG A 35 9.44 14.34 -3.12
CA ARG A 35 7.99 14.11 -3.06
C ARG A 35 7.55 13.95 -1.61
N PRO A 36 6.53 14.70 -1.14
CA PRO A 36 5.87 14.41 0.11
C PRO A 36 5.23 13.02 0.04
N THR A 37 5.64 12.12 0.93
CA THR A 37 5.27 10.70 0.87
C THR A 37 4.59 10.27 2.16
N LEU A 38 3.48 9.55 2.02
CA LEU A 38 2.86 8.75 3.08
C LEU A 38 3.35 7.31 2.95
N SER A 39 3.85 6.74 4.03
CA SER A 39 4.21 5.34 4.13
C SER A 39 3.26 4.64 5.07
N VAL A 40 2.63 3.56 4.60
CA VAL A 40 1.86 2.62 5.43
C VAL A 40 2.58 1.29 5.39
N TYR A 41 3.12 0.88 6.53
CA TYR A 41 3.80 -0.40 6.71
C TYR A 41 2.98 -1.29 7.63
N ASP A 42 2.77 -2.54 7.25
CA ASP A 42 2.23 -3.58 8.10
C ASP A 42 3.23 -4.73 8.26
N ASN A 43 3.12 -5.47 9.36
CA ASN A 43 3.98 -6.61 9.68
C ASN A 43 3.28 -7.96 9.46
N GLY A 44 2.35 -8.03 8.50
CA GLY A 44 1.61 -9.22 8.12
C GLY A 44 2.45 -10.25 7.36
N SER A 45 1.76 -11.15 6.65
CA SER A 45 2.37 -12.17 5.78
C SER A 45 3.00 -11.60 4.50
N GLY A 46 2.64 -10.37 4.14
CA GLY A 46 3.01 -9.76 2.87
C GLY A 46 2.14 -10.26 1.71
N ILE A 47 2.55 -9.90 0.50
CA ILE A 47 1.92 -10.24 -0.78
C ILE A 47 2.87 -11.16 -1.55
N ASP A 48 2.43 -12.39 -1.80
CA ASP A 48 3.24 -13.46 -2.41
C ASP A 48 3.81 -13.10 -3.79
N SER A 49 3.05 -12.37 -4.61
CA SER A 49 3.50 -12.01 -5.94
C SER A 49 3.13 -10.58 -6.31
N PRO A 50 4.03 -9.81 -6.94
CA PRO A 50 3.69 -8.52 -7.51
C PRO A 50 2.56 -8.61 -8.55
N ARG A 51 2.34 -9.80 -9.14
CA ARG A 51 1.23 -10.04 -10.07
C ARG A 51 -0.14 -9.96 -9.38
N ALA A 52 -0.23 -10.16 -8.07
CA ALA A 52 -1.46 -9.96 -7.31
C ALA A 52 -1.89 -8.49 -7.34
N LEU A 53 -0.95 -7.53 -7.42
CA LEU A 53 -1.25 -6.11 -7.65
C LEU A 53 -1.82 -5.84 -9.05
N LEU A 54 -1.51 -6.69 -10.03
CA LEU A 54 -1.88 -6.53 -11.43
C LEU A 54 -3.27 -7.11 -11.76
N ALA A 55 -3.91 -7.81 -10.80
CA ALA A 55 -5.29 -8.26 -10.91
C ALA A 55 -6.31 -7.11 -10.76
N LEU A 56 -5.89 -5.86 -10.98
CA LEU A 56 -6.77 -4.72 -11.21
C LEU A 56 -7.50 -4.94 -12.55
N ASP A 57 -8.72 -5.48 -12.48
CA ASP A 57 -9.62 -5.89 -13.59
C ASP A 57 -9.99 -4.79 -14.64
N ALA A 58 -9.24 -3.70 -14.79
CA ALA A 58 -9.64 -2.56 -15.61
C ALA A 58 -8.58 -2.04 -16.61
N PHE A 59 -7.38 -2.62 -16.72
CA PHE A 59 -6.34 -2.07 -17.59
C PHE A 59 -6.23 -2.66 -19.00
N GLY A 60 -6.99 -3.69 -19.37
CA GLY A 60 -6.90 -4.27 -20.72
C GLY A 60 -5.58 -5.00 -21.01
N TRP A 61 -4.88 -5.46 -19.96
CA TRP A 61 -3.67 -6.25 -20.08
C TRP A 61 -4.06 -7.72 -20.23
N ARG A 62 -4.25 -8.14 -21.48
CA ARG A 62 -4.53 -9.53 -21.83
C ARG A 62 -3.20 -10.26 -22.03
N GLU A 63 -2.91 -11.23 -21.17
CA GLU A 63 -2.75 -12.64 -21.54
C GLU A 63 -2.52 -13.53 -20.31
N GLU A 64 -3.36 -14.57 -20.22
CA GLU A 64 -3.17 -15.82 -19.48
C GLU A 64 -3.07 -15.73 -17.94
N ALA A 65 -4.13 -15.25 -17.30
CA ALA A 65 -4.40 -15.61 -15.91
C ALA A 65 -4.77 -17.10 -15.85
N ALA A 66 -3.78 -17.95 -15.56
CA ALA A 66 -4.04 -19.29 -15.07
C ALA A 66 -4.86 -19.18 -13.79
N GLN A 67 -5.95 -19.95 -13.73
CA GLN A 67 -6.84 -20.09 -12.59
C GLN A 67 -6.03 -20.40 -11.32
N SER A 68 -5.82 -19.39 -10.48
CA SER A 68 -5.46 -19.56 -9.08
C SER A 68 -6.68 -19.14 -8.27
N GLU A 69 -7.48 -20.13 -7.84
CA GLU A 69 -8.74 -19.94 -7.09
C GLU A 69 -8.51 -19.52 -5.62
N ASN A 70 -7.47 -18.73 -5.33
CA ASN A 70 -7.18 -18.26 -3.96
C ASN A 70 -6.35 -16.96 -3.90
N ALA A 71 -6.44 -16.09 -4.91
CA ALA A 71 -5.84 -14.77 -4.80
C ALA A 71 -6.85 -13.83 -4.11
N ASP A 72 -6.61 -13.52 -2.84
CA ASP A 72 -7.17 -12.30 -2.23
C ASP A 72 -6.81 -11.12 -3.14
N GLN A 73 -7.80 -10.63 -3.88
CA GLN A 73 -7.60 -9.62 -4.91
C GLN A 73 -7.31 -8.28 -4.22
N VAL A 74 -6.02 -7.95 -4.08
CA VAL A 74 -5.57 -6.67 -3.53
C VAL A 74 -5.84 -5.57 -4.57
N ALA A 75 -6.92 -4.82 -4.38
CA ALA A 75 -7.27 -3.71 -5.25
C ALA A 75 -6.67 -2.41 -4.73
N LEU A 76 -5.62 -1.89 -5.38
CA LEU A 76 -5.02 -0.58 -5.09
C LEU A 76 -5.70 0.58 -5.84
N SER A 77 -7.03 0.55 -5.94
CA SER A 77 -7.79 1.43 -6.82
C SER A 77 -7.76 2.89 -6.39
N SER A 78 -7.74 3.15 -5.08
CA SER A 78 -7.69 4.49 -4.49
C SER A 78 -6.39 5.24 -4.84
N LEU A 79 -5.33 4.49 -5.18
CA LEU A 79 -3.99 5.02 -5.46
C LEU A 79 -3.83 5.52 -6.89
N ALA A 80 -4.83 5.32 -7.75
CA ALA A 80 -4.77 5.66 -9.16
C ALA A 80 -4.25 7.08 -9.44
N GLY A 81 -3.27 7.17 -10.35
CA GLY A 81 -2.66 8.42 -10.76
C GLY A 81 -1.61 8.98 -9.78
N ARG A 82 -1.25 8.24 -8.73
CA ARG A 82 -0.17 8.62 -7.80
C ARG A 82 1.12 7.88 -8.12
N HIS A 83 2.24 8.48 -7.73
CA HIS A 83 3.49 7.75 -7.66
C HIS A 83 3.45 6.84 -6.45
N THR A 84 3.52 5.54 -6.67
CA THR A 84 3.41 4.52 -5.62
C THR A 84 4.61 3.59 -5.67
N ILE A 85 5.15 3.26 -4.51
CA ILE A 85 6.13 2.19 -4.35
C ILE A 85 5.52 1.17 -3.39
N VAL A 86 5.44 -0.08 -3.82
CA VAL A 86 5.03 -1.20 -2.98
C VAL A 86 6.26 -2.06 -2.73
N ARG A 87 6.56 -2.35 -1.48
CA ARG A 87 7.56 -3.33 -1.06
C ARG A 87 6.83 -4.43 -0.30
N SER A 88 7.20 -5.67 -0.53
CA SER A 88 6.61 -6.78 0.20
C SER A 88 7.61 -7.92 0.36
N GLY A 89 7.58 -8.58 1.52
CA GLY A 89 8.39 -9.77 1.78
C GLY A 89 7.78 -10.65 2.86
N PRO A 90 8.01 -11.98 2.79
CA PRO A 90 7.46 -12.92 3.76
C PRO A 90 8.19 -12.86 5.11
N ASP A 91 9.47 -12.49 5.09
CA ASP A 91 10.34 -12.38 6.26
C ASP A 91 11.54 -11.46 5.95
N GLU A 92 12.17 -10.90 6.98
CA GLU A 92 13.35 -10.03 6.84
C GLU A 92 14.58 -10.74 6.24
N THR A 93 14.62 -12.08 6.30
CA THR A 93 15.74 -12.89 5.81
C THR A 93 15.53 -13.49 4.44
N GLU A 94 14.30 -13.47 3.92
CA GLU A 94 13.91 -14.06 2.64
C GLU A 94 13.82 -13.00 1.54
N PRO A 95 14.01 -13.37 0.26
CA PRO A 95 13.81 -12.45 -0.85
C PRO A 95 12.37 -11.91 -0.88
N GLY A 96 12.25 -10.60 -0.90
CA GLY A 96 11.02 -9.88 -1.19
C GLY A 96 11.04 -9.31 -2.60
N TRP A 97 10.12 -8.39 -2.84
CA TRP A 97 10.05 -7.64 -4.09
C TRP A 97 9.62 -6.21 -3.83
N SER A 98 9.97 -5.34 -4.77
CA SER A 98 9.45 -3.99 -4.85
C SER A 98 8.87 -3.72 -6.24
N ALA A 99 7.84 -2.86 -6.27
CA ALA A 99 7.20 -2.39 -7.47
C ALA A 99 7.10 -0.86 -7.42
N THR A 100 7.65 -0.19 -8.41
CA THR A 100 7.47 1.25 -8.62
C THR A 100 6.44 1.50 -9.70
N ILE A 101 5.34 2.15 -9.32
CA ILE A 101 4.17 2.44 -10.16
C ILE A 101 4.11 3.95 -10.36
N PRO A 102 4.60 4.49 -11.50
CA PRO A 102 4.48 5.90 -11.79
C PRO A 102 3.02 6.30 -12.08
N PRO A 103 2.64 7.59 -11.93
CA PRO A 103 1.28 8.07 -12.17
C PRO A 103 0.63 7.60 -13.49
N LYS A 104 1.44 7.52 -14.55
CA LYS A 104 1.01 7.11 -15.90
C LYS A 104 0.85 5.59 -16.06
N ALA A 105 1.45 4.77 -15.20
CA ALA A 105 1.26 3.33 -15.25
C ALA A 105 -0.18 2.94 -14.88
N TRP A 106 -0.85 3.74 -14.05
CA TRP A 106 -2.28 3.62 -13.74
C TRP A 106 -3.22 3.95 -14.91
N SER A 107 -2.72 4.25 -16.11
CA SER A 107 -3.52 4.34 -17.34
C SER A 107 -2.95 3.47 -18.46
N GLY A 108 -1.91 2.67 -18.17
CA GLY A 108 -1.16 1.91 -19.17
C GLY A 108 -0.19 2.74 -20.01
N ASP A 109 -0.02 4.04 -19.70
CA ASP A 109 0.82 4.97 -20.47
C ASP A 109 2.30 4.96 -20.03
N ALA A 110 2.66 4.11 -19.06
CA ALA A 110 4.04 3.89 -18.61
C ALA A 110 4.18 2.47 -18.00
N PRO A 111 5.40 1.89 -18.01
CA PRO A 111 5.64 0.59 -17.38
C PRO A 111 5.65 0.70 -15.85
N ILE A 112 5.38 -0.44 -15.19
CA ILE A 112 5.67 -0.67 -13.78
C ILE A 112 7.05 -1.34 -13.70
N THR A 113 7.92 -0.82 -12.84
CA THR A 113 9.24 -1.41 -12.62
C THR A 113 9.18 -2.35 -11.43
N PHE A 114 9.64 -3.60 -11.59
CA PHE A 114 9.74 -4.60 -10.53
C PHE A 114 11.20 -4.93 -10.26
N GLU A 115 11.58 -4.96 -8.99
CA GLU A 115 12.95 -5.22 -8.56
C GLU A 115 12.97 -6.21 -7.38
N PRO A 116 13.97 -7.11 -7.29
CA PRO A 116 14.21 -7.86 -6.07
C PRO A 116 14.41 -6.91 -4.89
N ASP A 117 13.87 -7.30 -3.74
CA ASP A 117 14.03 -6.56 -2.49
C ASP A 117 14.33 -7.55 -1.35
N ALA A 118 14.71 -7.06 -0.19
CA ALA A 118 14.98 -7.88 0.99
C ALA A 118 14.82 -7.06 2.28
N GLY A 119 14.81 -7.75 3.42
CA GLY A 119 14.80 -7.07 4.73
C GLY A 119 13.45 -6.51 5.13
N LEU A 120 12.35 -7.09 4.65
CA LEU A 120 10.99 -6.68 5.00
C LEU A 120 10.13 -7.90 5.31
N ARG A 121 9.49 -7.92 6.48
CA ARG A 121 8.37 -8.80 6.79
C ARG A 121 7.06 -8.01 6.71
N GLY A 122 6.14 -8.43 5.84
CA GLY A 122 4.87 -7.75 5.59
C GLY A 122 4.91 -6.86 4.35
N THR A 123 4.07 -5.83 4.32
CA THR A 123 3.91 -4.93 3.17
C THR A 123 4.20 -3.49 3.56
N ASN A 124 4.93 -2.76 2.72
CA ASN A 124 5.08 -1.32 2.83
C ASN A 124 4.62 -0.63 1.54
N ILE A 125 3.58 0.20 1.66
CA ILE A 125 3.04 0.98 0.54
C ILE A 125 3.36 2.45 0.81
N MET A 126 4.20 3.01 -0.08
CA MET A 126 4.58 4.41 -0.08
C MET A 126 3.88 5.12 -1.23
N ILE A 127 3.22 6.24 -0.94
CA ILE A 127 2.48 7.02 -1.94
C ILE A 127 2.83 8.49 -1.87
N GLU A 128 2.97 9.12 -3.03
CA GLU A 128 3.03 10.58 -3.12
C GLU A 128 1.68 11.18 -2.69
N ILE A 129 1.72 12.09 -1.72
CA ILE A 129 0.56 12.82 -1.21
C ILE A 129 0.69 14.33 -1.47
N PRO A 130 -0.43 15.04 -1.70
CA PRO A 130 -0.42 16.50 -1.72
C PRO A 130 0.10 17.07 -0.38
N ILE A 131 0.94 18.09 -0.44
CA ILE A 131 1.50 18.74 0.77
C ILE A 131 0.41 19.21 1.75
N GLY A 132 -0.74 19.64 1.22
CA GLY A 132 -1.87 20.11 2.02
C GLY A 132 -2.55 19.03 2.87
N TRP A 133 -2.34 17.74 2.55
CA TRP A 133 -2.87 16.64 3.34
C TRP A 133 -2.15 16.44 4.67
N ARG A 134 -0.92 16.99 4.84
CA ARG A 134 -0.21 16.92 6.11
C ARG A 134 -1.03 17.52 7.26
N THR A 135 -1.83 18.55 6.97
CA THR A 135 -2.80 19.10 7.90
C THR A 135 -4.00 18.16 8.01
N GLY A 136 -4.25 17.61 9.20
CA GLY A 136 -5.36 16.68 9.46
C GLY A 136 -5.05 15.21 9.15
N LEU A 137 -3.83 14.87 8.69
CA LEU A 137 -3.43 13.49 8.45
C LEU A 137 -3.49 12.65 9.73
N GLU A 138 -3.03 13.19 10.87
CA GLU A 138 -3.09 12.50 12.16
C GLU A 138 -4.52 12.13 12.55
N ASP A 139 -5.47 13.04 12.35
CA ASP A 139 -6.89 12.82 12.63
C ASP A 139 -7.50 11.81 11.66
N ALA A 140 -7.12 11.87 10.38
CA ALA A 140 -7.57 10.89 9.39
C ALA A 140 -7.05 9.48 9.70
N VAL A 141 -5.79 9.35 10.13
CA VAL A 141 -5.22 8.06 10.57
C VAL A 141 -5.94 7.54 11.81
N ALA A 142 -6.23 8.41 12.79
CA ALA A 142 -6.98 8.02 13.98
C ALA A 142 -8.41 7.57 13.65
N ALA A 143 -9.07 8.27 12.71
CA ALA A 143 -10.41 7.89 12.25
C ALA A 143 -10.41 6.52 11.54
N ALA A 144 -9.48 6.29 10.61
CA ALA A 144 -9.36 5.00 9.92
C ALA A 144 -8.96 3.85 10.87
N ALA A 145 -8.24 4.16 11.96
CA ALA A 145 -7.84 3.18 12.96
C ALA A 145 -8.94 2.80 13.95
N ALA A 146 -10.03 3.57 14.04
CA ALA A 146 -10.98 3.52 15.16
C ALA A 146 -11.65 2.15 15.31
N ASP A 147 -11.96 1.48 14.20
CA ASP A 147 -12.78 0.27 14.18
C ASP A 147 -12.00 -1.01 13.80
N ILE A 148 -10.67 -0.94 13.69
CA ILE A 148 -9.83 -2.11 13.37
C ILE A 148 -9.10 -2.67 14.60
N PRO A 149 -8.94 -4.00 14.71
CA PRO A 149 -8.33 -4.64 15.89
C PRO A 149 -6.79 -4.54 15.92
N ILE A 150 -6.18 -4.02 14.86
CA ILE A 150 -4.72 -3.93 14.67
C ILE A 150 -4.17 -2.67 15.31
N ARG A 151 -3.02 -2.73 15.98
CA ARG A 151 -2.42 -1.51 16.55
C ARG A 151 -1.93 -0.59 15.44
N VAL A 152 -2.48 0.63 15.38
CA VAL A 152 -2.05 1.64 14.41
C VAL A 152 -1.20 2.69 15.09
N TYR A 153 0.01 2.90 14.59
CA TYR A 153 0.92 3.96 15.02
C TYR A 153 1.03 5.02 13.94
N PHE A 154 0.96 6.30 14.33
CA PHE A 154 1.33 7.42 13.46
C PHE A 154 2.48 8.18 14.10
N HIS A 155 3.63 8.26 13.41
CA HIS A 155 4.86 8.82 13.98
C HIS A 155 5.16 8.25 15.38
N ALA A 156 5.20 6.91 15.46
CA ALA A 156 5.36 6.12 16.69
C ALA A 156 4.31 6.30 17.81
N ARG A 157 3.23 7.07 17.57
CA ARG A 157 2.14 7.27 18.55
C ARG A 157 0.94 6.37 18.22
N TRP A 158 0.57 5.49 19.16
CA TRP A 158 -0.58 4.58 19.02
C TRP A 158 -1.91 5.36 18.95
N LYS A 159 -2.76 5.06 17.94
CA LYS A 159 -3.96 5.82 17.59
C LYS A 159 -5.30 5.20 17.97
N ASN A 160 -5.41 3.88 18.00
CA ASN A 160 -6.62 3.17 18.45
C ASN A 160 -6.47 2.58 19.86
N ARG A 161 -5.71 3.27 20.72
CA ARG A 161 -5.63 2.92 22.14
C ARG A 161 -6.86 3.47 22.86
N ALA A 162 -7.70 2.57 23.39
CA ALA A 162 -8.75 2.92 24.34
C ALA A 162 -8.19 3.46 25.66
#